data_AF-A0A382D639-F1
#
_entry.id   AF-A0A382D639-F1
#
_cell.length_a   1.000
_cell.length_b   1.000
_cell.length_c   1.000
_cell.angle_alpha   90.00
_cell.angle_beta   90.00
_cell.angle_gamma   90.00
#
_symmetry.space_group_name_H-M   'P 1'
#
loop_
_entity.id
_entity.type
_entity.pdbx_description
1 polymer ?
#
loop_
_entity_poly.entity_id
_entity_poly.type
_entity_poly.pdbx_seq_one_letter_code
_entity_poly.pdbx_strand_id
1 'polypeptide(L)' 'VVGTKVSENTTPEKVEAGTLYIKASNPTWRQELMFKKEDILKKLNKKLGEKTIKEIKFI' A
#
# COMPACT_ATOMS: atom_id res chain seq x y z
N VAL A 1 11.89 1.30 2.31
CA VAL A 1 10.79 0.71 1.50
C VAL A 1 9.49 1.09 2.18
N VAL A 2 8.54 1.66 1.42
CA VAL A 2 7.40 2.49 1.88
C VAL A 2 7.79 3.38 3.06
N GLY A 3 8.17 4.63 2.79
CA GLY A 3 8.83 5.52 3.79
C GLY A 3 8.17 5.39 5.17
N THR A 4 8.98 5.24 6.21
CA THR A 4 8.59 4.86 7.60
C THR A 4 7.21 5.36 8.01
N LYS A 5 6.91 6.64 7.76
CA LYS A 5 5.60 7.27 8.01
C LYS A 5 4.40 6.52 7.44
N VAL A 6 4.47 6.01 6.20
CA VAL A 6 3.41 5.23 5.56
C VAL A 6 3.25 3.89 6.29
N SER A 7 4.35 3.19 6.61
CA SER A 7 4.27 1.91 7.32
C SER A 7 3.83 2.04 8.78
N GLU A 8 4.10 3.20 9.40
CA GLU A 8 3.69 3.49 10.78
C GLU A 8 2.21 3.84 10.90
N ASN A 9 1.63 4.45 9.86
CA ASN A 9 0.24 4.90 9.86
C ASN A 9 -0.68 4.03 8.99
N THR A 10 -0.12 2.99 8.37
CA THR A 10 -0.86 2.04 7.55
C THR A 10 -0.39 0.64 7.84
N THR A 11 -1.36 -0.22 8.15
CA THR A 11 -1.08 -1.63 8.41
C THR A 11 -1.40 -2.40 7.15
N PRO A 12 -0.40 -2.97 6.45
CA PRO A 12 -0.68 -3.93 5.40
C PRO A 12 -1.35 -5.14 6.06
N GLU A 13 -2.64 -5.33 5.77
CA GLU A 13 -3.45 -6.32 6.45
C GLU A 13 -3.22 -7.70 5.81
N LYS A 14 -3.29 -7.76 4.47
CA LYS A 14 -3.04 -8.99 3.72
C LYS A 14 -2.80 -8.73 2.23
N VAL A 15 -2.15 -9.68 1.58
CA VAL A 15 -2.09 -9.77 0.11
C VAL A 15 -2.88 -10.99 -0.32
N GLU A 16 -3.89 -10.80 -1.16
CA GLU A 16 -4.77 -11.87 -1.62
C GLU A 16 -5.00 -11.72 -3.12
N ALA A 17 -4.69 -12.77 -3.91
CA ALA A 17 -4.84 -12.79 -5.36
C ALA A 17 -4.18 -11.61 -6.11
N GLY A 18 -3.08 -11.06 -5.56
CA GLY A 18 -2.40 -9.87 -6.12
C GLY A 18 -3.05 -8.54 -5.72
N THR A 19 -4.00 -8.55 -4.79
CA THR A 19 -4.56 -7.33 -4.18
C THR A 19 -3.97 -7.15 -2.79
N LEU A 20 -3.35 -5.99 -2.54
CA LEU A 20 -2.86 -5.61 -1.22
C LEU A 20 -3.95 -4.83 -0.48
N TYR A 21 -4.35 -5.34 0.68
CA TYR A 21 -5.28 -4.67 1.59
C TYR A 21 -4.49 -3.87 2.62
N ILE A 22 -4.78 -2.58 2.69
CA ILE A 22 -4.13 -1.66 3.62
C ILE A 22 -5.20 -1.01 4.47
N LYS A 23 -5.07 -1.13 5.79
CA LYS A 23 -5.92 -0.44 6.75
C LYS A 23 -5.34 0.93 7.05
N ALA A 24 -6.13 1.98 6.80
CA ALA A 24 -5.72 3.35 7.14
C ALA A 24 -6.16 3.69 8.57
N SER A 25 -5.24 4.22 9.39
CA SER A 25 -5.56 4.58 10.78
C SER A 25 -6.56 5.74 10.90
N ASN A 26 -6.64 6.63 9.90
CA ASN A 26 -7.59 7.74 9.88
C ASN A 26 -7.95 8.18 8.43
N PRO A 27 -9.00 9.01 8.25
CA PRO A 27 -9.45 9.48 6.93
C PRO A 27 -8.40 10.31 6.18
N THR A 28 -7.59 11.09 6.90
CA THR A 28 -6.51 11.90 6.33
C THR A 28 -5.45 11.03 5.66
N TRP A 29 -5.07 9.93 6.31
CA TRP A 29 -4.18 8.93 5.75
C TRP A 29 -4.78 8.25 4.53
N ARG A 30 -6.09 8.00 4.50
CA ARG A 30 -6.73 7.43 3.31
C ARG A 30 -6.53 8.32 2.07
N GLN A 31 -6.66 9.64 2.23
CA GLN A 31 -6.40 10.62 1.18
C GLN A 31 -4.93 10.65 0.73
N GLU A 32 -4.00 10.75 1.69
CA GLU A 32 -2.56 10.70 1.42
C GLU A 32 -2.15 9.41 0.69
N LEU A 33 -2.73 8.28 1.09
CA LEU A 33 -2.45 6.98 0.50
C LEU A 33 -3.06 6.82 -0.88
N MET A 34 -4.24 7.39 -1.15
CA MET A 34 -4.77 7.42 -2.51
C MET A 34 -3.80 8.11 -3.47
N PHE A 35 -3.18 9.22 -3.04
CA PHE A 35 -2.14 9.89 -3.82
C PHE A 35 -0.84 9.09 -3.91
N LYS A 36 -0.45 8.42 -2.83
CA LYS A 36 0.79 7.62 -2.79
C LYS A 36 0.61 6.20 -3.34
N LYS A 37 -0.60 5.75 -3.69
CA LYS A 37 -0.90 4.36 -4.06
C LYS A 37 -0.04 3.88 -5.21
N GLU A 38 0.18 4.73 -6.21
CA GLU A 38 0.98 4.39 -7.39
C GLU A 38 2.46 4.24 -7.07
N ASP A 39 3.00 5.13 -6.23
CA ASP A 39 4.39 5.05 -5.77
C ASP A 39 4.60 3.83 -4.86
N ILE A 40 3.64 3.55 -3.98
CA ILE A 40 3.63 2.36 -3.11
C ILE A 40 3.60 1.09 -3.96
N LEU A 41 2.70 1.01 -4.95
CA LEU A 41 2.59 -0.12 -5.88
C LEU A 41 3.89 -0.34 -6.66
N LYS A 42 4.50 0.72 -7.18
CA LYS A 42 5.81 0.66 -7.87
C LYS A 42 6.91 0.16 -6.94
N LYS A 43 7.00 0.70 -5.72
CA LYS A 43 8.01 0.28 -4.72
C LYS A 43 7.82 -1.15 -4.26
N LEU A 44 6.58 -1.60 -4.07
CA LEU A 44 6.25 -2.97 -3.71
C LEU A 44 6.61 -3.94 -4.82
N ASN A 45 6.15 -3.70 -6.05
CA ASN A 45 6.47 -4.55 -7.19
C ASN A 45 7.98 -4.58 -7.47
N LYS A 46 8.69 -3.46 -7.27
CA LYS A 46 10.16 -3.42 -7.40
C LYS A 46 10.87 -4.27 -6.35
N LYS A 47 10.27 -4.48 -5.17
CA LYS A 47 10.90 -5.21 -4.05
C LYS A 47 10.48 -6.69 -3.98
N LEU A 48 9.23 -7.00 -4.33
CA LEU A 48 8.67 -8.35 -4.33
C LEU A 48 9.01 -9.14 -5.61
N GLY A 49 9.50 -8.46 -6.65
CA GLY A 49 9.63 -9.01 -7.99
C GLY A 49 8.44 -8.56 -8.85
N GLU A 50 8.72 -8.16 -10.09
CA GLU A 50 7.78 -7.50 -10.98
C GLU A 50 6.40 -8.19 -11.02
N LYS A 51 5.34 -7.39 -10.83
CA LYS A 51 3.92 -7.74 -10.97
C LYS A 51 3.28 -8.63 -9.90
N THR A 52 3.87 -8.73 -8.71
CA THR A 52 3.22 -9.43 -7.57
C THR A 52 1.92 -8.74 -7.11
N ILE A 53 1.89 -7.39 -7.08
CA ILE A 53 0.72 -6.62 -6.64
C ILE A 53 0.10 -5.91 -7.84
N LYS A 54 -1.14 -6.30 -8.17
CA LYS A 54 -1.97 -5.72 -9.23
C LYS A 54 -2.79 -4.54 -8.74
N GLU A 55 -3.29 -4.61 -7.51
CA GLU A 55 -4.18 -3.59 -6.96
C GLU A 55 -3.93 -3.34 -5.47
N ILE A 56 -4.23 -2.14 -4.99
CA ILE A 56 -4.21 -1.78 -3.58
C ILE A 56 -5.61 -1.33 -3.17
N LYS A 57 -6.18 -1.97 -2.16
CA LYS A 57 -7.45 -1.59 -1.55
C LYS A 57 -7.24 -1.02 -0.16
N PHE A 58 -7.82 0.15 0.09
CA PHE A 58 -7.80 0.81 1.38
C PHE A 58 -9.10 0.57 2.12
N ILE A 59 -9.05 -0.17 3.23
CA ILE A 59 -10.18 -0.48 4.11
C ILE A 59 -10.20 0.43 5.32
#